data_AF-A0A940V2K7-F1
#
_entry.id   AF-A0A940V2K7-F1
#
_cell.length_a   1.000
_cell.length_b   1.000
_cell.length_c   1.000
_cell.angle_alpha   90.00
_cell.angle_beta   90.00
_cell.angle_gamma   90.00
#
_symmetry.space_group_name_H-M   'P 1'
#
loop_
_entity.id
_entity.type
_entity.pdbx_description
1 polymer ?
#
loop_
_entity_poly.entity_id
_entity_poly.type
_entity_poly.pdbx_seq_one_letter_code
_entity_poly.pdbx_strand_id
1 'polypeptide(L)'
;MDLIQLELVSSLEKIFPEAGPEKDRDPVVLSALQGETISFQVACFYDGKENKYIQIKVSSPISSYIKLREVILVPSSFPCYKETDNGYLRSTPGMYPDILRIRKNNQMKLVAGQWRSLWVDIETTREIQSGHYPITIEFNNEDGRESSRISTELNMIGRELPPLHIKNTRWFHADCLADYYDVPVFSEEHFQIIENFIETAAKRDINMILVPQFTPPLDTAVGGERTTLQLVDVRVNNGNYEFDFTKLKRFIQICIVKGIKYLEMSHLFTQWGAKSAPKIMATIDGVYQRIFGWDTPSDGPEYKTFLSCYLPQLTEQLKLLFVDQITYFHISDEPHLKHLETYRHAVSLVKPYLEGFQIIDAMSNVQFYEMGLTQQPICAIDAIDPFLDKQVPKLWGYYCCDQKLTVSNCFMSMKSSRARVYGIQIYLFNLTGFLHWAFNFYNTQFSTEHINPYEVTDAGDSFPSGDAFVVYPGKDLKPEESLRLMVLYEAMTDLRALKLLESLTNKDYVMGIIEQEAGYRITFQKYPLNSSFYISLRNKINQEIEKYWSYI
;
A
#
# COMPACT_ATOMS: atom_id res chain seq x y z
N MET A 1 -44.59 -3.26 1.83
CA MET A 1 -43.51 -2.84 0.91
C MET A 1 -42.23 -3.31 1.56
N ASP A 2 -41.37 -4.00 0.82
CA ASP A 2 -40.07 -4.38 1.37
C ASP A 2 -39.31 -3.11 1.77
N LEU A 3 -38.80 -3.08 3.00
CA LEU A 3 -38.07 -1.93 3.50
C LEU A 3 -36.61 -2.02 3.04
N ILE A 4 -36.11 -0.89 2.52
CA ILE A 4 -34.69 -0.67 2.28
C ILE A 4 -34.25 0.37 3.29
N GLN A 5 -33.49 -0.07 4.28
CA GLN A 5 -32.90 0.80 5.28
C GLN A 5 -31.53 1.25 4.79
N LEU A 6 -31.33 2.57 4.75
CA LEU A 6 -30.07 3.18 4.34
C LEU A 6 -29.43 3.89 5.54
N GLU A 7 -28.13 3.68 5.71
CA GLU A 7 -27.34 4.33 6.76
C GLU A 7 -26.05 4.90 6.16
N LEU A 8 -25.81 6.18 6.43
CA LEU A 8 -24.58 6.86 6.04
C LEU A 8 -23.49 6.56 7.06
N VAL A 9 -22.33 6.09 6.59
CA VAL A 9 -21.20 5.73 7.44
C VAL A 9 -19.87 6.16 6.82
N SER A 10 -18.84 6.30 7.66
CA SER A 10 -17.51 6.70 7.20
C SER A 10 -16.85 5.60 6.35
N SER A 11 -15.79 5.95 5.64
CA SER A 11 -14.91 4.98 4.94
C SER A 11 -14.19 4.02 5.89
N LEU A 12 -14.12 4.33 7.20
CA LEU A 12 -13.44 3.51 8.19
C LEU A 12 -14.26 2.31 8.66
N GLU A 13 -15.58 2.33 8.44
CA GLU A 13 -16.47 1.23 8.83
C GLU A 13 -16.31 0.01 7.91
N LYS A 14 -16.39 -1.20 8.46
CA LYS A 14 -16.42 -2.46 7.69
C LYS A 14 -17.78 -3.12 7.91
N ILE A 15 -18.64 -3.03 6.90
CA ILE A 15 -20.03 -3.45 6.99
C ILE A 15 -20.15 -4.95 6.73
N PHE A 16 -20.33 -5.71 7.80
CA PHE A 16 -20.56 -7.15 7.69
C PHE A 16 -22.04 -7.48 7.50
N PRO A 17 -22.40 -8.53 6.73
CA PRO A 17 -23.78 -8.80 6.33
C PRO A 17 -24.79 -8.98 7.47
N GLU A 18 -24.35 -9.57 8.57
CA GLU A 18 -25.18 -9.91 9.73
C GLU A 18 -25.12 -8.87 10.86
N ALA A 19 -24.08 -8.04 10.89
CA ALA A 19 -23.87 -7.07 11.96
C ALA A 19 -24.34 -5.66 11.57
N GLY A 20 -24.17 -5.28 10.30
CA GLY A 20 -24.42 -3.92 9.84
C GLY A 20 -23.39 -2.92 10.38
N PRO A 21 -23.71 -1.62 10.31
CA PRO A 21 -22.85 -0.56 10.85
C PRO A 21 -22.88 -0.49 12.39
N GLU A 22 -21.82 0.07 13.00
CA GLU A 22 -21.81 0.36 14.43
C GLU A 22 -22.96 1.32 14.81
N LYS A 23 -23.60 1.08 15.96
CA LYS A 23 -24.79 1.82 16.42
C LYS A 23 -24.44 3.21 16.95
N ASP A 24 -23.40 3.29 17.75
CA ASP A 24 -22.93 4.53 18.36
C ASP A 24 -21.88 5.16 17.45
N ARG A 25 -22.35 5.94 16.48
CA ARG A 25 -21.49 6.60 15.49
C ARG A 25 -21.83 8.08 15.38
N ASP A 26 -20.81 8.87 15.10
CA ASP A 26 -20.98 10.28 14.80
C ASP A 26 -21.51 10.49 13.37
N PRO A 27 -22.19 11.62 13.11
CA PRO A 27 -22.60 12.00 11.77
C PRO A 27 -21.40 12.04 10.82
N VAL A 28 -21.60 11.58 9.58
CA VAL A 28 -20.58 11.68 8.54
C VAL A 28 -20.49 13.13 8.06
N VAL A 29 -19.41 13.81 8.45
CA VAL A 29 -19.08 15.17 8.01
C VAL A 29 -17.96 15.09 6.98
N LEU A 30 -18.25 15.51 5.75
CA LEU A 30 -17.30 15.47 4.65
C LEU A 30 -16.73 16.86 4.39
N SER A 31 -15.41 16.99 4.52
CA SER A 31 -14.68 18.13 3.97
C SER A 31 -13.46 17.66 3.20
N ALA A 32 -13.09 18.40 2.17
CA ALA A 32 -11.98 18.05 1.31
C ALA A 32 -11.19 19.28 0.87
N LEU A 33 -9.88 19.06 0.74
CA LEU A 33 -8.97 19.92 -0.01
C LEU A 33 -9.02 19.54 -1.49
N GLN A 34 -8.49 20.39 -2.37
CA GLN A 34 -8.38 20.07 -3.79
C GLN A 34 -7.25 19.07 -4.05
N GLY A 35 -7.47 18.09 -4.93
CA GLY A 35 -6.47 17.11 -5.34
C GLY A 35 -6.42 15.85 -4.47
N GLU A 36 -7.49 15.56 -3.72
CA GLU A 36 -7.62 14.32 -2.94
C GLU A 36 -8.86 13.50 -3.34
N THR A 37 -8.89 12.23 -2.96
CA THR A 37 -10.13 11.44 -3.01
C THR A 37 -10.68 11.31 -1.60
N ILE A 38 -11.88 11.83 -1.35
CA ILE A 38 -12.60 11.52 -0.12
C ILE A 38 -13.55 10.36 -0.33
N SER A 39 -13.77 9.57 0.71
CA SER A 39 -14.62 8.40 0.65
C SER A 39 -15.61 8.34 1.79
N PHE A 40 -16.78 7.78 1.52
CA PHE A 40 -17.75 7.36 2.53
C PHE A 40 -18.55 6.15 2.03
N GLN A 41 -19.43 5.63 2.87
CA GLN A 41 -20.24 4.46 2.55
C GLN A 41 -21.72 4.70 2.80
N VAL A 42 -22.55 4.04 1.99
CA VAL A 42 -23.97 3.86 2.27
C VAL A 42 -24.21 2.39 2.57
N ALA A 43 -24.38 2.07 3.85
CA ALA A 43 -24.81 0.76 4.29
C ALA A 43 -26.30 0.59 3.99
N CYS A 44 -26.69 -0.55 3.43
CA CYS A 44 -28.03 -0.84 2.97
C CYS A 44 -28.46 -2.20 3.50
N PHE A 45 -29.55 -2.23 4.27
CA PHE A 45 -30.22 -3.45 4.71
C PHE A 45 -31.51 -3.65 3.92
N TYR A 46 -31.75 -4.89 3.50
CA TYR A 46 -32.93 -5.25 2.73
C TYR A 46 -33.78 -6.31 3.43
N ASP A 47 -34.96 -5.91 3.89
CA ASP A 47 -35.93 -6.78 4.61
C ASP A 47 -36.91 -7.50 3.64
N GLY A 48 -36.50 -7.72 2.40
CA GLY A 48 -37.30 -8.46 1.44
C GLY A 48 -37.19 -9.97 1.60
N LYS A 49 -38.08 -10.71 0.92
CA LYS A 49 -38.10 -12.18 0.95
C LYS A 49 -37.13 -12.83 -0.04
N GLU A 50 -36.90 -12.19 -1.17
CA GLU A 50 -36.06 -12.70 -2.26
C GLU A 50 -35.05 -11.63 -2.65
N ASN A 51 -33.87 -12.05 -3.10
CA ASN A 51 -32.85 -11.13 -3.60
C ASN A 51 -33.38 -10.36 -4.81
N LYS A 52 -33.05 -9.08 -4.92
CA LYS A 52 -33.41 -8.26 -6.08
C LYS A 52 -32.29 -7.32 -6.48
N TYR A 53 -32.35 -6.83 -7.71
CA TYR A 53 -31.52 -5.71 -8.13
C TYR A 53 -32.24 -4.40 -7.83
N ILE A 54 -31.45 -3.37 -7.56
CA ILE A 54 -31.95 -2.01 -7.42
C ILE A 54 -31.10 -1.04 -8.23
N GLN A 55 -31.75 -0.07 -8.87
CA GLN A 55 -31.09 0.97 -9.64
C GLN A 55 -30.64 2.07 -8.69
N ILE A 56 -29.38 2.48 -8.80
CA ILE A 56 -28.84 3.55 -7.97
C ILE A 56 -28.56 4.78 -8.82
N LYS A 57 -29.00 5.93 -8.35
CA LYS A 57 -28.78 7.22 -9.00
C LYS A 57 -28.15 8.20 -8.02
N VAL A 58 -27.21 9.00 -8.52
CA VAL A 58 -26.60 10.12 -7.78
C VAL A 58 -27.16 11.42 -8.33
N SER A 59 -27.59 12.30 -7.42
CA SER A 59 -27.97 13.67 -7.73
C SER A 59 -27.06 14.62 -6.95
N SER A 60 -26.21 15.36 -7.68
CA SER A 60 -25.28 16.33 -7.12
C SER A 60 -24.75 17.26 -8.22
N PRO A 61 -24.45 18.54 -7.92
CA PRO A 61 -23.74 19.42 -8.87
C PRO A 61 -22.37 18.88 -9.30
N ILE A 62 -21.77 17.99 -8.50
CA ILE A 62 -20.45 17.37 -8.75
C ILE A 62 -20.56 15.89 -9.13
N SER A 63 -21.72 15.46 -9.64
CA SER A 63 -21.97 14.03 -9.96
C SER A 63 -20.95 13.39 -10.90
N SER A 64 -20.30 14.14 -11.79
CA SER A 64 -19.23 13.66 -12.67
C SER A 64 -17.95 13.24 -11.93
N TYR A 65 -17.74 13.73 -10.71
CA TYR A 65 -16.60 13.41 -9.86
C TYR A 65 -16.91 12.33 -8.81
N ILE A 66 -18.16 11.86 -8.76
CA ILE A 66 -18.62 10.86 -7.80
C ILE A 66 -18.59 9.48 -8.47
N LYS A 67 -17.81 8.57 -7.88
CA LYS A 67 -17.71 7.18 -8.33
C LYS A 67 -18.34 6.26 -7.31
N LEU A 68 -19.23 5.39 -7.80
CA LEU A 68 -19.93 4.40 -6.98
C LEU A 68 -19.33 3.01 -7.19
N ARG A 69 -18.93 2.36 -6.10
CA ARG A 69 -18.39 1.00 -6.08
C ARG A 69 -19.16 0.14 -5.08
N GLU A 70 -19.37 -1.12 -5.37
CA GLU A 70 -19.88 -2.07 -4.39
C GLU A 70 -18.75 -2.60 -3.53
N VAL A 71 -18.99 -2.71 -2.22
CA VAL A 71 -18.09 -3.42 -1.31
C VAL A 71 -18.41 -4.92 -1.38
N ILE A 72 -17.54 -5.67 -2.06
CA ILE A 72 -17.70 -7.12 -2.24
C ILE A 72 -17.03 -7.83 -1.06
N LEU A 73 -17.69 -8.89 -0.60
CA LEU A 73 -17.16 -9.73 0.46
C LEU A 73 -16.18 -10.76 -0.11
N VAL A 74 -15.11 -11.03 0.63
CA VAL A 74 -14.09 -12.05 0.32
C VAL A 74 -13.96 -13.04 1.46
N PRO A 75 -13.57 -14.30 1.20
CA PRO A 75 -13.29 -15.26 2.25
C PRO A 75 -12.04 -14.85 3.04
N SER A 76 -12.07 -15.11 4.35
CA SER A 76 -10.93 -15.04 5.26
C SER A 76 -10.91 -16.31 6.09
N SER A 77 -9.96 -17.19 5.82
CA SER A 77 -9.77 -18.44 6.57
C SER A 77 -8.89 -18.17 7.80
N PHE A 78 -7.90 -17.30 7.65
CA PHE A 78 -7.04 -16.86 8.75
C PHE A 78 -7.18 -15.35 9.00
N PRO A 79 -8.20 -14.90 9.78
CA PRO A 79 -8.42 -13.47 10.01
C PRO A 79 -7.39 -12.82 10.94
N CYS A 80 -6.87 -13.57 11.92
CA CYS A 80 -5.90 -13.08 12.89
C CYS A 80 -5.23 -14.24 13.64
N TYR A 81 -4.08 -13.98 14.26
CA TYR A 81 -3.47 -14.89 15.23
C TYR A 81 -4.35 -15.10 16.47
N LYS A 82 -3.98 -16.09 17.28
CA LYS A 82 -4.66 -16.43 18.54
C LYS A 82 -4.70 -15.25 19.53
N GLU A 83 -3.62 -14.49 19.61
CA GLU A 83 -3.53 -13.31 20.47
C GLU A 83 -4.10 -12.10 19.72
N THR A 84 -5.08 -11.44 20.34
CA THR A 84 -5.77 -10.27 19.81
C THR A 84 -5.92 -9.20 20.89
N ASP A 85 -6.30 -8.00 20.46
CA ASP A 85 -6.63 -6.87 21.33
C ASP A 85 -7.95 -6.20 20.89
N ASN A 86 -8.29 -5.08 21.51
CA ASN A 86 -9.54 -4.35 21.23
C ASN A 86 -9.60 -3.69 19.83
N GLY A 87 -8.53 -3.80 19.02
CA GLY A 87 -8.46 -3.29 17.65
C GLY A 87 -9.02 -4.24 16.58
N TYR A 88 -9.47 -5.44 16.95
CA TYR A 88 -10.09 -6.40 16.05
C TYR A 88 -11.62 -6.28 16.04
N LEU A 89 -12.21 -6.33 14.85
CA LEU A 89 -13.66 -6.41 14.65
C LEU A 89 -14.16 -7.84 14.81
N ARG A 90 -13.35 -8.82 14.37
CA ARG A 90 -13.65 -10.25 14.40
C ARG A 90 -12.37 -11.08 14.49
N SER A 91 -12.47 -12.26 15.09
CA SER A 91 -11.39 -13.24 15.15
C SER A 91 -11.74 -14.60 14.53
N THR A 92 -12.94 -14.74 13.96
CA THR A 92 -13.43 -16.00 13.39
C THR A 92 -13.43 -15.98 11.88
N PRO A 93 -13.10 -17.10 11.20
CA PRO A 93 -13.17 -17.19 9.74
C PRO A 93 -14.54 -16.81 9.18
N GLY A 94 -14.60 -16.29 7.95
CA GLY A 94 -15.85 -15.91 7.32
C GLY A 94 -15.70 -14.98 6.11
N MET A 95 -16.79 -14.29 5.77
CA MET A 95 -16.83 -13.34 4.66
C MET A 95 -16.60 -11.90 5.15
N TYR A 96 -15.56 -11.25 4.64
CA TYR A 96 -15.13 -9.91 5.06
C TYR A 96 -15.29 -8.89 3.93
N PRO A 97 -15.78 -7.67 4.21
CA PRO A 97 -15.87 -6.61 3.20
C PRO A 97 -14.48 -6.08 2.84
N ASP A 98 -14.09 -6.15 1.57
CA ASP A 98 -12.78 -5.63 1.15
C ASP A 98 -12.72 -5.11 -0.29
N ILE A 99 -13.15 -5.85 -1.30
CA ILE A 99 -12.99 -5.43 -2.71
C ILE A 99 -13.94 -4.27 -3.02
N LEU A 100 -13.45 -3.24 -3.69
CA LEU A 100 -14.24 -2.12 -4.19
C LEU A 100 -14.46 -2.25 -5.69
N ARG A 101 -15.61 -2.81 -6.06
CA ARG A 101 -15.93 -3.16 -7.46
C ARG A 101 -16.75 -2.08 -8.14
N ILE A 102 -16.30 -1.64 -9.31
CA ILE A 102 -17.09 -0.75 -10.18
C ILE A 102 -18.34 -1.50 -10.65
N ARG A 103 -19.50 -0.88 -10.46
CA ARG A 103 -20.78 -1.48 -10.84
C ARG A 103 -20.97 -1.49 -12.35
N LYS A 104 -21.68 -2.50 -12.83
CA LYS A 104 -22.24 -2.50 -14.18
C LYS A 104 -23.65 -1.90 -14.14
N ASN A 105 -24.00 -1.08 -15.13
CA ASN A 105 -25.34 -0.53 -15.33
C ASN A 105 -25.94 0.27 -14.16
N ASN A 106 -25.10 0.76 -13.23
CA ASN A 106 -25.54 1.47 -12.03
C ASN A 106 -26.52 0.71 -11.13
N GLN A 107 -26.49 -0.63 -11.18
CA GLN A 107 -27.32 -1.50 -10.35
C GLN A 107 -26.52 -2.09 -9.20
N MET A 108 -27.21 -2.40 -8.11
CA MET A 108 -26.66 -3.11 -6.96
C MET A 108 -27.58 -4.29 -6.61
N LYS A 109 -26.99 -5.43 -6.26
CA LYS A 109 -27.75 -6.58 -5.77
C LYS A 109 -28.03 -6.43 -4.28
N LEU A 110 -29.32 -6.40 -3.92
CA LEU A 110 -29.78 -6.50 -2.54
C LEU A 110 -30.00 -7.96 -2.17
N VAL A 111 -29.48 -8.36 -1.02
CA VAL A 111 -29.61 -9.73 -0.50
C VAL A 111 -30.57 -9.71 0.67
N ALA A 112 -31.62 -10.53 0.60
CA ALA A 112 -32.66 -10.61 1.61
C ALA A 112 -32.05 -10.90 3.00
N GLY A 113 -32.40 -10.09 3.98
CA GLY A 113 -31.95 -10.22 5.38
C GLY A 113 -30.47 -9.89 5.61
N GLN A 114 -29.79 -9.20 4.68
CA GLN A 114 -28.38 -8.87 4.81
C GLN A 114 -28.10 -7.39 4.62
N TRP A 115 -27.07 -6.92 5.32
CA TRP A 115 -26.40 -5.66 5.03
C TRP A 115 -25.46 -5.80 3.84
N ARG A 116 -25.46 -4.77 3.00
CA ARG A 116 -24.49 -4.54 1.92
C ARG A 116 -24.03 -3.10 1.96
N SER A 117 -22.94 -2.77 1.28
CA SER A 117 -22.39 -1.41 1.29
C SER A 117 -22.07 -0.92 -0.11
N LEU A 118 -22.44 0.33 -0.35
CA LEU A 118 -22.01 1.12 -1.49
C LEU A 118 -20.89 2.06 -1.04
N TRP A 119 -19.70 1.89 -1.58
CA TRP A 119 -18.60 2.82 -1.42
C TRP A 119 -18.72 3.97 -2.40
N VAL A 120 -18.54 5.19 -1.89
CA VAL A 120 -18.66 6.43 -2.66
C VAL A 120 -17.32 7.16 -2.60
N ASP A 121 -16.64 7.28 -3.73
CA ASP A 121 -15.48 8.16 -3.89
C ASP A 121 -15.93 9.50 -4.46
N ILE A 122 -15.31 10.57 -4.00
CA ILE A 122 -15.36 11.89 -4.63
C ILE A 122 -13.93 12.31 -4.94
N GLU A 123 -13.60 12.35 -6.23
CA GLU A 123 -12.28 12.79 -6.70
C GLU A 123 -12.28 14.32 -6.81
N THR A 124 -11.64 15.00 -5.85
CA THR A 124 -11.61 16.46 -5.84
C THR A 124 -10.53 16.98 -6.78
N THR A 125 -10.94 17.82 -7.71
CA THR A 125 -10.04 18.48 -8.66
C THR A 125 -10.10 19.99 -8.45
N ARG A 126 -9.21 20.73 -9.12
CA ARG A 126 -9.26 22.20 -9.14
C ARG A 126 -10.52 22.76 -9.82
N GLU A 127 -11.27 21.93 -10.54
CA GLU A 127 -12.52 22.31 -11.21
C GLU A 127 -13.69 22.41 -10.22
N ILE A 128 -13.60 21.72 -9.08
CA ILE A 128 -14.57 21.87 -7.99
C ILE A 128 -14.16 23.09 -7.15
N GLN A 129 -14.99 24.13 -7.22
CA GLN A 129 -14.77 25.37 -6.47
C GLN A 129 -15.00 25.16 -4.97
N SER A 130 -14.53 26.11 -4.16
CA SER A 130 -14.83 26.09 -2.73
C SER A 130 -16.32 26.30 -2.49
N GLY A 131 -16.90 25.57 -1.54
CA GLY A 131 -18.32 25.69 -1.18
C GLY A 131 -18.96 24.36 -0.80
N HIS A 132 -20.27 24.41 -0.63
CA HIS A 132 -21.08 23.29 -0.15
C HIS A 132 -21.77 22.59 -1.32
N TYR A 133 -21.59 21.27 -1.43
CA TYR A 133 -22.11 20.45 -2.51
C TYR A 133 -23.03 19.35 -1.97
N PRO A 134 -24.35 19.46 -2.13
CA PRO A 134 -25.27 18.42 -1.70
C PRO A 134 -25.12 17.18 -2.58
N ILE A 135 -25.23 16.02 -1.96
CA ILE A 135 -25.13 14.71 -2.60
C ILE A 135 -26.31 13.89 -2.13
N THR A 136 -27.13 13.43 -3.07
CA THR A 136 -28.23 12.51 -2.79
C THR A 136 -28.04 11.22 -3.57
N ILE A 137 -28.17 10.09 -2.88
CA ILE A 137 -28.10 8.75 -3.46
C ILE A 137 -29.50 8.13 -3.36
N GLU A 138 -30.08 7.87 -4.52
CA GLU A 138 -31.44 7.34 -4.67
C GLU A 138 -31.37 5.85 -5.02
N PHE A 139 -32.18 5.04 -4.35
CA PHE A 139 -32.37 3.61 -4.58
C PHE A 139 -33.75 3.42 -5.21
N ASN A 140 -33.78 3.13 -6.51
CA ASN A 140 -34.97 3.07 -7.35
C ASN A 140 -35.26 1.62 -7.79
N ASN A 141 -36.50 1.18 -7.63
CA ASN A 141 -36.94 -0.12 -8.13
C ASN A 141 -36.85 -0.19 -9.67
N GLU A 142 -36.97 -1.39 -10.24
CA GLU A 142 -36.88 -1.60 -11.69
C GLU A 142 -37.95 -0.84 -12.50
N ASP A 143 -39.11 -0.56 -11.89
CA ASP A 143 -40.17 0.27 -12.47
C ASP A 143 -39.88 1.78 -12.43
N GLY A 144 -38.69 2.17 -11.95
CA GLY A 144 -38.22 3.54 -11.82
C GLY A 144 -38.74 4.27 -10.59
N ARG A 145 -39.57 3.64 -9.76
CA ARG A 145 -40.08 4.28 -8.53
C ARG A 145 -39.02 4.25 -7.44
N GLU A 146 -38.82 5.40 -6.81
CA GLU A 146 -37.94 5.50 -5.66
C GLU A 146 -38.43 4.64 -4.50
N SER A 147 -37.52 3.83 -3.96
CA SER A 147 -37.74 3.01 -2.77
C SER A 147 -37.22 3.71 -1.51
N SER A 148 -36.03 4.32 -1.61
CA SER A 148 -35.37 5.00 -0.50
C SER A 148 -34.32 5.97 -1.04
N ARG A 149 -33.97 6.99 -0.26
CA ARG A 149 -32.87 7.91 -0.56
C ARG A 149 -32.10 8.26 0.70
N ILE A 150 -30.85 8.66 0.52
CA ILE A 150 -30.03 9.22 1.59
C ILE A 150 -29.22 10.39 1.05
N SER A 151 -28.99 11.39 1.89
CA SER A 151 -28.29 12.61 1.50
C SER A 151 -27.16 12.95 2.46
N THR A 152 -26.13 13.57 1.92
CA THR A 152 -25.01 14.17 2.65
C THR A 152 -24.56 15.42 1.90
N GLU A 153 -23.54 16.09 2.41
CA GLU A 153 -22.96 17.28 1.81
C GLU A 153 -21.44 17.24 1.91
N LEU A 154 -20.77 17.67 0.84
CA LEU A 154 -19.34 17.92 0.83
C LEU A 154 -19.06 19.41 1.03
N ASN A 155 -18.27 19.76 2.05
CA ASN A 155 -17.63 21.06 2.17
C ASN A 155 -16.27 21.07 1.44
N MET A 156 -16.20 21.74 0.30
CA MET A 156 -14.98 21.93 -0.47
C MET A 156 -14.20 23.16 0.00
N ILE A 157 -12.95 22.95 0.38
CA ILE A 157 -12.01 23.99 0.77
C ILE A 157 -11.13 24.32 -0.43
N GLY A 158 -11.05 25.60 -0.80
CA GLY A 158 -10.31 26.10 -1.97
C GLY A 158 -8.77 25.96 -1.92
N ARG A 159 -8.22 25.10 -1.06
CA ARG A 159 -6.78 24.89 -0.88
C ARG A 159 -6.36 23.55 -1.49
N GLU A 160 -5.24 23.55 -2.22
CA GLU A 160 -4.66 22.35 -2.79
C GLU A 160 -3.89 21.54 -1.74
N LEU A 161 -4.12 20.23 -1.72
CA LEU A 161 -3.38 19.32 -0.86
C LEU A 161 -1.94 19.19 -1.38
N PRO A 162 -0.89 19.55 -0.60
CA PRO A 162 0.50 19.50 -1.07
C PRO A 162 0.91 18.06 -1.40
N PRO A 163 1.95 17.82 -2.22
CA PRO A 163 2.41 16.47 -2.52
C PRO A 163 2.87 15.70 -1.27
N LEU A 164 2.83 14.37 -1.32
CA LEU A 164 3.36 13.53 -0.24
C LEU A 164 4.88 13.74 -0.11
N HIS A 165 5.33 14.13 1.09
CA HIS A 165 6.73 14.48 1.36
C HIS A 165 7.60 13.30 1.83
N ILE A 166 6.98 12.14 2.12
CA ILE A 166 7.68 10.91 2.51
C ILE A 166 7.77 9.95 1.32
N LYS A 167 8.70 8.99 1.41
CA LYS A 167 8.72 7.83 0.51
C LYS A 167 7.73 6.79 1.00
N ASN A 168 6.83 6.36 0.14
CA ASN A 168 5.77 5.43 0.49
C ASN A 168 5.81 4.26 -0.50
N THR A 169 6.29 3.11 -0.03
CA THR A 169 6.38 1.90 -0.83
C THR A 169 5.52 0.78 -0.28
N ARG A 170 4.95 0.01 -1.21
CA ARG A 170 4.43 -1.34 -0.97
C ARG A 170 5.01 -2.19 -2.08
N TRP A 171 5.78 -3.23 -1.76
CA TRP A 171 6.54 -3.92 -2.79
C TRP A 171 5.63 -4.53 -3.86
N PHE A 172 6.03 -4.26 -5.11
CA PHE A 172 5.32 -4.60 -6.32
C PHE A 172 5.86 -5.94 -6.86
N HIS A 173 4.98 -6.94 -6.94
CA HIS A 173 5.34 -8.31 -7.34
C HIS A 173 4.85 -8.56 -8.76
N ALA A 174 5.66 -8.21 -9.77
CA ALA A 174 5.24 -8.33 -11.18
C ALA A 174 5.17 -9.79 -11.64
N ASP A 175 5.94 -10.68 -11.05
CA ASP A 175 5.86 -12.13 -11.30
C ASP A 175 4.46 -12.68 -10.98
N CYS A 176 3.90 -12.29 -9.83
CA CYS A 176 2.53 -12.67 -9.47
C CYS A 176 1.46 -12.22 -10.49
N LEU A 177 1.73 -11.14 -11.25
CA LEU A 177 0.84 -10.69 -12.31
C LEU A 177 0.97 -11.56 -13.56
N ALA A 178 2.19 -11.91 -13.97
CA ALA A 178 2.41 -12.85 -15.05
C ALA A 178 1.76 -14.21 -14.75
N ASP A 179 1.93 -14.71 -13.51
CA ASP A 179 1.40 -16.00 -13.06
C ASP A 179 -0.14 -16.00 -13.02
N TYR A 180 -0.75 -14.98 -12.42
CA TYR A 180 -2.21 -14.93 -12.29
C TYR A 180 -2.92 -14.75 -13.64
N TYR A 181 -2.39 -13.89 -14.51
CA TYR A 181 -2.99 -13.64 -15.83
C TYR A 181 -2.58 -14.66 -16.88
N ASP A 182 -1.70 -15.61 -16.55
CA ASP A 182 -1.17 -16.64 -17.45
C ASP A 182 -0.56 -16.03 -18.73
N VAL A 183 0.31 -15.04 -18.56
CA VAL A 183 1.00 -14.34 -19.66
C VAL A 183 2.52 -14.47 -19.56
N PRO A 184 3.25 -14.55 -20.69
CA PRO A 184 4.70 -14.62 -20.64
C PRO A 184 5.31 -13.38 -19.98
N VAL A 185 6.28 -13.61 -19.08
CA VAL A 185 7.00 -12.54 -18.38
C VAL A 185 7.64 -11.59 -19.40
N PHE A 186 7.26 -10.32 -19.28
CA PHE A 186 7.69 -9.18 -20.11
C PHE A 186 7.24 -9.25 -21.58
N SER A 187 6.20 -10.01 -21.88
CA SER A 187 5.39 -9.77 -23.07
C SER A 187 4.76 -8.36 -23.05
N GLU A 188 4.28 -7.89 -24.20
CA GLU A 188 3.54 -6.62 -24.29
C GLU A 188 2.33 -6.59 -23.36
N GLU A 189 1.61 -7.70 -23.25
CA GLU A 189 0.47 -7.84 -22.34
C GLU A 189 0.90 -7.76 -20.87
N HIS A 190 2.01 -8.41 -20.50
CA HIS A 190 2.56 -8.28 -19.15
C HIS A 190 2.96 -6.84 -18.84
N PHE A 191 3.61 -6.12 -19.77
CA PHE A 191 3.92 -4.70 -19.58
C PHE A 191 2.68 -3.83 -19.45
N GLN A 192 1.60 -4.13 -20.19
CA GLN A 192 0.32 -3.43 -20.04
C GLN A 192 -0.29 -3.64 -18.64
N ILE A 193 -0.23 -4.87 -18.12
CA ILE A 193 -0.69 -5.18 -16.76
C ILE A 193 0.16 -4.43 -15.72
N ILE A 194 1.49 -4.49 -15.85
CA ILE A 194 2.42 -3.75 -14.98
C ILE A 194 2.06 -2.25 -14.97
N GLU A 195 1.87 -1.65 -16.14
CA GLU A 195 1.53 -0.25 -16.29
C GLU A 195 0.23 0.11 -15.57
N ASN A 196 -0.83 -0.69 -15.74
CA ASN A 196 -2.13 -0.47 -15.10
C ASN A 196 -2.05 -0.53 -13.56
N PHE A 197 -1.25 -1.45 -13.02
CA PHE A 197 -1.09 -1.59 -11.58
C PHE A 197 -0.23 -0.48 -10.98
N ILE A 198 0.87 -0.09 -11.65
CA ILE A 198 1.71 1.04 -11.23
C ILE A 198 0.91 2.36 -11.25
N GLU A 199 0.05 2.56 -12.25
CA GLU A 199 -0.85 3.72 -12.31
C GLU A 199 -1.77 3.80 -11.09
N THR A 200 -2.32 2.67 -10.68
CA THR A 200 -3.18 2.59 -9.48
C THR A 200 -2.38 2.85 -8.20
N ALA A 201 -1.17 2.30 -8.10
CA ALA A 201 -0.27 2.56 -6.98
C ALA A 201 0.04 4.07 -6.85
N ALA A 202 0.44 4.71 -7.95
CA ALA A 202 0.74 6.13 -8.00
C ALA A 202 -0.49 7.00 -7.65
N LYS A 203 -1.67 6.66 -8.16
CA LYS A 203 -2.93 7.33 -7.84
C LYS A 203 -3.25 7.30 -6.34
N ARG A 204 -2.76 6.27 -5.62
CA ARG A 204 -2.99 6.06 -4.17
C ARG A 204 -1.76 6.39 -3.32
N ASP A 205 -0.96 7.35 -3.77
CA ASP A 205 0.19 7.91 -3.05
C ASP A 205 1.30 6.88 -2.72
N ILE A 206 1.31 5.71 -3.37
CA ILE A 206 2.48 4.82 -3.40
C ILE A 206 3.43 5.40 -4.45
N ASN A 207 4.47 6.09 -3.98
CA ASN A 207 5.34 6.90 -4.82
C ASN A 207 6.73 6.27 -5.04
N MET A 208 6.92 5.05 -4.58
CA MET A 208 8.15 4.27 -4.69
C MET A 208 7.83 2.83 -5.08
N ILE A 209 8.56 2.29 -6.07
CA ILE A 209 8.32 0.95 -6.63
C ILE A 209 9.59 0.11 -6.60
N LEU A 210 9.42 -1.14 -6.15
CA LEU A 210 10.43 -2.20 -6.24
C LEU A 210 10.68 -2.57 -7.70
N VAL A 211 11.92 -2.40 -8.13
CA VAL A 211 12.40 -2.71 -9.48
C VAL A 211 13.11 -4.06 -9.41
N PRO A 212 12.63 -5.11 -10.09
CA PRO A 212 13.25 -6.44 -10.10
C PRO A 212 14.38 -6.51 -11.14
N GLN A 213 15.60 -6.08 -10.79
CA GLN A 213 16.77 -6.24 -11.69
C GLN A 213 16.94 -7.71 -12.04
N PHE A 214 16.82 -8.55 -11.01
CA PHE A 214 16.83 -10.00 -11.03
C PHE A 214 15.62 -10.51 -10.24
N THR A 215 15.40 -11.82 -10.25
CA THR A 215 14.23 -12.41 -9.58
C THR A 215 14.30 -12.11 -8.08
N PRO A 216 13.36 -11.32 -7.51
CA PRO A 216 13.47 -10.88 -6.13
C PRO A 216 13.55 -12.08 -5.16
N PRO A 217 14.56 -12.15 -4.28
CA PRO A 217 14.72 -13.27 -3.36
C PRO A 217 13.91 -13.06 -2.08
N LEU A 218 12.63 -12.70 -2.25
CA LEU A 218 11.71 -12.30 -1.19
C LEU A 218 10.64 -13.37 -0.99
N ASP A 219 10.44 -13.77 0.27
CA ASP A 219 9.51 -14.82 0.69
C ASP A 219 9.56 -16.03 -0.25
N THR A 220 10.77 -16.59 -0.41
CA THR A 220 11.06 -17.73 -1.29
C THR A 220 11.69 -18.84 -0.46
N ALA A 221 11.21 -20.07 -0.62
CA ALA A 221 11.75 -21.22 0.10
C ALA A 221 13.25 -21.39 -0.18
N VAL A 222 14.03 -21.76 0.83
CA VAL A 222 15.45 -22.05 0.66
C VAL A 222 15.60 -23.22 -0.33
N GLY A 223 16.32 -22.97 -1.43
CA GLY A 223 16.47 -23.93 -2.53
C GLY A 223 15.31 -23.96 -3.53
N GLY A 224 14.22 -23.23 -3.26
CA GLY A 224 13.11 -23.02 -4.19
C GLY A 224 13.32 -21.80 -5.09
N GLU A 225 12.41 -21.63 -6.05
CA GLU A 225 12.45 -20.52 -6.99
C GLU A 225 11.05 -19.96 -7.23
N ARG A 226 10.96 -18.65 -7.42
CA ARG A 226 9.79 -17.98 -7.98
C ARG A 226 9.87 -17.95 -9.51
N THR A 227 8.75 -17.60 -10.14
CA THR A 227 8.72 -17.24 -11.56
C THR A 227 9.82 -16.25 -11.87
N THR A 228 10.64 -16.58 -12.88
CA THR A 228 11.81 -15.79 -13.25
C THR A 228 11.37 -14.40 -13.70
N LEU A 229 11.80 -13.37 -12.96
CA LEU A 229 11.50 -11.97 -13.24
C LEU A 229 12.80 -11.16 -13.21
N GLN A 230 13.38 -10.90 -14.39
CA GLN A 230 14.69 -10.28 -14.52
C GLN A 230 14.69 -9.19 -15.61
N LEU A 231 14.78 -7.92 -15.18
CA LEU A 231 14.79 -6.76 -16.08
C LEU A 231 16.15 -6.51 -16.76
N VAL A 232 17.21 -7.16 -16.29
CA VAL A 232 18.54 -7.08 -16.92
C VAL A 232 18.90 -8.41 -17.54
N ASP A 233 18.94 -8.48 -18.87
CA ASP A 233 19.40 -9.71 -19.54
C ASP A 233 20.92 -9.81 -19.42
N VAL A 234 21.42 -11.01 -19.12
CA VAL A 234 22.85 -11.29 -18.93
C VAL A 234 23.34 -12.24 -20.02
N ARG A 235 24.45 -11.90 -20.66
CA ARG A 235 25.17 -12.79 -21.58
C ARG A 235 26.59 -13.00 -21.07
N VAL A 236 27.10 -14.23 -21.22
CA VAL A 236 28.47 -14.55 -20.88
C VAL A 236 29.19 -14.98 -22.15
N ASN A 237 30.14 -14.15 -22.60
CA ASN A 237 30.92 -14.37 -23.82
C ASN A 237 32.40 -14.46 -23.45
N ASN A 238 33.04 -15.61 -23.68
CA ASN A 238 34.46 -15.86 -23.33
C ASN A 238 34.82 -15.47 -21.88
N GLY A 239 33.89 -15.72 -20.94
CA GLY A 239 34.07 -15.38 -19.52
C GLY A 239 33.81 -13.90 -19.15
N ASN A 240 33.43 -13.05 -20.11
CA ASN A 240 33.05 -11.66 -19.85
C ASN A 240 31.52 -11.53 -19.77
N TYR A 241 31.04 -10.71 -18.83
CA TYR A 241 29.63 -10.38 -18.68
C TYR A 241 29.22 -9.19 -19.56
N GLU A 242 28.15 -9.37 -20.32
CA GLU A 242 27.45 -8.31 -21.04
C GLU A 242 26.02 -8.19 -20.48
N PHE A 243 25.55 -6.94 -20.34
CA PHE A 243 24.24 -6.63 -19.75
C PHE A 243 23.39 -5.83 -20.73
N ASP A 244 22.15 -6.27 -20.95
CA ASP A 244 21.14 -5.52 -21.69
C ASP A 244 20.09 -4.96 -20.71
N PHE A 245 19.99 -3.63 -20.71
CA PHE A 245 19.11 -2.85 -19.83
C PHE A 245 17.81 -2.42 -20.50
N THR A 246 17.47 -2.92 -21.69
CA THR A 246 16.30 -2.48 -22.46
C THR A 246 15.00 -2.61 -21.66
N LYS A 247 14.77 -3.76 -21.00
CA LYS A 247 13.58 -3.99 -20.16
C LYS A 247 13.59 -3.10 -18.93
N LEU A 248 14.74 -2.96 -18.26
CA LEU A 248 14.91 -2.05 -17.13
C LEU A 248 14.54 -0.61 -17.49
N LYS A 249 15.05 -0.10 -18.61
CA LYS A 249 14.75 1.26 -19.11
C LYS A 249 13.26 1.44 -19.37
N ARG A 250 12.62 0.47 -20.01
CA ARG A 250 11.16 0.49 -20.24
C ARG A 250 10.38 0.52 -18.93
N PHE A 251 10.74 -0.33 -17.97
CA PHE A 251 10.08 -0.38 -16.66
C PHE A 251 10.23 0.94 -15.90
N ILE A 252 11.43 1.51 -15.86
CA ILE A 252 11.68 2.82 -15.23
C ILE A 252 10.87 3.92 -15.92
N GLN A 253 10.80 3.92 -17.25
CA GLN A 253 9.99 4.88 -17.99
C GLN A 253 8.51 4.79 -17.63
N ILE A 254 7.96 3.57 -17.49
CA ILE A 254 6.58 3.35 -17.03
C ILE A 254 6.39 3.98 -15.64
N CYS A 255 7.27 3.68 -14.68
CA CYS A 255 7.22 4.26 -13.34
C CYS A 255 7.15 5.80 -13.39
N ILE A 256 8.07 6.45 -14.11
CA ILE A 256 8.15 7.92 -14.17
C ILE A 256 6.90 8.51 -14.82
N VAL A 257 6.46 7.97 -15.96
CA VAL A 257 5.28 8.46 -16.70
C VAL A 257 4.01 8.33 -15.86
N LYS A 258 3.89 7.26 -15.08
CA LYS A 258 2.75 7.05 -14.18
C LYS A 258 2.84 7.81 -12.86
N GLY A 259 3.91 8.58 -12.64
CA GLY A 259 4.02 9.51 -11.52
C GLY A 259 4.75 8.96 -10.29
N ILE A 260 5.37 7.78 -10.39
CA ILE A 260 6.28 7.27 -9.36
C ILE A 260 7.48 8.22 -9.23
N LYS A 261 7.86 8.51 -7.98
CA LYS A 261 8.88 9.52 -7.63
C LYS A 261 10.22 8.90 -7.24
N TYR A 262 10.21 7.65 -6.79
CA TYR A 262 11.40 6.95 -6.30
C TYR A 262 11.41 5.50 -6.80
N LEU A 263 12.60 4.95 -6.91
CA LEU A 263 12.83 3.56 -7.33
C LEU A 263 13.62 2.86 -6.23
N GLU A 264 13.26 1.64 -5.89
CA GLU A 264 14.10 0.77 -5.07
C GLU A 264 14.51 -0.45 -5.86
N MET A 265 15.81 -0.66 -5.96
CA MET A 265 16.38 -1.81 -6.65
C MET A 265 16.25 -3.03 -5.73
N SER A 266 15.66 -4.12 -6.23
CA SER A 266 15.50 -5.37 -5.48
C SER A 266 16.81 -5.87 -4.85
N HIS A 267 16.66 -6.64 -3.78
CA HIS A 267 17.75 -7.11 -2.95
C HIS A 267 18.86 -7.79 -3.75
N LEU A 268 20.09 -7.38 -3.49
CA LEU A 268 21.29 -7.99 -4.07
C LEU A 268 21.63 -9.34 -3.45
N PHE A 269 21.02 -9.71 -2.32
CA PHE A 269 21.26 -10.98 -1.64
C PHE A 269 19.96 -11.57 -1.10
N THR A 270 19.97 -12.86 -0.78
CA THR A 270 18.79 -13.55 -0.25
C THR A 270 18.31 -12.99 1.09
N GLN A 271 16.99 -12.97 1.28
CA GLN A 271 16.33 -12.62 2.55
C GLN A 271 16.88 -13.45 3.74
N TRP A 272 16.75 -12.89 4.94
CA TRP A 272 17.18 -13.49 6.21
C TRP A 272 18.68 -13.76 6.31
N GLY A 273 19.46 -12.73 5.99
CA GLY A 273 20.88 -12.69 6.37
C GLY A 273 21.88 -12.77 5.22
N ALA A 274 21.47 -12.44 3.99
CA ALA A 274 22.36 -12.26 2.85
C ALA A 274 23.30 -13.46 2.59
N LYS A 275 22.84 -14.70 2.83
CA LYS A 275 23.72 -15.89 2.77
C LYS A 275 24.05 -16.35 1.36
N SER A 276 23.16 -16.11 0.40
CA SER A 276 23.31 -16.57 -0.97
C SER A 276 23.03 -15.46 -1.97
N ALA A 277 23.42 -15.68 -3.22
CA ALA A 277 23.01 -14.85 -4.33
C ALA A 277 21.52 -15.05 -4.66
N PRO A 278 20.82 -14.03 -5.19
CA PRO A 278 19.49 -14.20 -5.78
C PRO A 278 19.59 -15.08 -7.03
N LYS A 279 18.43 -15.59 -7.49
CA LYS A 279 18.34 -16.30 -8.77
C LYS A 279 18.67 -15.35 -9.92
N ILE A 280 19.69 -15.70 -10.70
CA ILE A 280 20.10 -14.96 -11.89
C ILE A 280 20.25 -15.93 -13.06
N MET A 281 19.63 -15.56 -14.17
CA MET A 281 19.69 -16.31 -15.42
C MET A 281 20.57 -15.59 -16.43
N ALA A 282 21.31 -16.35 -17.25
CA ALA A 282 22.14 -15.81 -18.31
C ALA A 282 22.14 -16.71 -19.55
N THR A 283 22.45 -16.12 -20.70
CA THR A 283 22.76 -16.86 -21.91
C THR A 283 24.27 -17.08 -22.01
N ILE A 284 24.71 -18.33 -21.96
CA ILE A 284 26.11 -18.73 -22.15
C ILE A 284 26.19 -19.55 -23.43
N ASP A 285 26.99 -19.10 -24.40
CA ASP A 285 27.17 -19.77 -25.70
C ASP A 285 25.85 -20.13 -26.40
N GLY A 286 24.85 -19.23 -26.29
CA GLY A 286 23.51 -19.40 -26.86
C GLY A 286 22.51 -20.19 -26.02
N VAL A 287 22.90 -20.71 -24.86
CA VAL A 287 22.04 -21.49 -23.95
C VAL A 287 21.61 -20.63 -22.75
N TYR A 288 20.31 -20.47 -22.56
CA TYR A 288 19.75 -19.77 -21.40
C TYR A 288 19.71 -20.71 -20.19
N GLN A 289 20.42 -20.36 -19.11
CA GLN A 289 20.55 -21.19 -17.92
C GLN A 289 20.75 -20.35 -16.66
N ARG A 290 20.50 -20.97 -15.50
CA ARG A 290 20.72 -20.35 -14.19
C ARG A 290 22.21 -20.34 -13.87
N ILE A 291 22.74 -19.16 -13.53
CA ILE A 291 24.15 -18.99 -13.16
C ILE A 291 24.35 -18.73 -11.66
N PHE A 292 23.33 -18.22 -10.97
CA PHE A 292 23.34 -17.99 -9.53
C PHE A 292 21.99 -18.34 -8.90
N GLY A 293 22.01 -18.69 -7.62
CA GLY A 293 20.83 -18.97 -6.80
C GLY A 293 21.20 -19.33 -5.36
N TRP A 294 20.29 -20.00 -4.65
CA TRP A 294 20.47 -20.40 -3.25
C TRP A 294 21.75 -21.19 -2.96
N ASP A 295 22.21 -21.98 -3.92
CA ASP A 295 23.44 -22.79 -3.86
C ASP A 295 24.73 -21.98 -4.10
N THR A 296 24.61 -20.72 -4.51
CA THR A 296 25.74 -19.80 -4.65
C THR A 296 25.94 -19.00 -3.36
N PRO A 297 27.07 -19.15 -2.64
CA PRO A 297 27.33 -18.37 -1.44
C PRO A 297 27.54 -16.89 -1.77
N SER A 298 27.06 -15.99 -0.90
CA SER A 298 27.13 -14.54 -1.11
C SER A 298 28.55 -13.97 -1.08
N ASP A 299 29.50 -14.67 -0.46
CA ASP A 299 30.93 -14.35 -0.40
C ASP A 299 31.77 -15.13 -1.43
N GLY A 300 31.13 -15.90 -2.31
CA GLY A 300 31.78 -16.68 -3.35
C GLY A 300 32.49 -15.81 -4.39
N PRO A 301 33.66 -16.26 -4.93
CA PRO A 301 34.42 -15.48 -5.90
C PRO A 301 33.65 -15.22 -7.20
N GLU A 302 32.80 -16.16 -7.64
CA GLU A 302 32.01 -16.00 -8.87
C GLU A 302 31.00 -14.86 -8.74
N TYR A 303 30.27 -14.80 -7.62
CA TYR A 303 29.26 -13.77 -7.40
C TYR A 303 29.88 -12.40 -7.14
N LYS A 304 31.00 -12.36 -6.41
CA LYS A 304 31.81 -11.15 -6.26
C LYS A 304 32.27 -10.59 -7.61
N THR A 305 32.78 -11.43 -8.50
CA THR A 305 33.18 -11.01 -9.85
C THR A 305 31.97 -10.49 -10.63
N PHE A 306 30.83 -11.20 -10.59
CA PHE A 306 29.60 -10.74 -11.22
C PHE A 306 29.19 -9.35 -10.76
N LEU A 307 29.10 -9.11 -9.46
CA LEU A 307 28.74 -7.80 -8.90
C LEU A 307 29.72 -6.70 -9.31
N SER A 308 31.02 -7.01 -9.37
CA SER A 308 32.06 -6.07 -9.81
C SER A 308 31.93 -5.66 -11.28
N CYS A 309 31.35 -6.52 -12.13
CA CYS A 309 31.07 -6.19 -13.53
C CYS A 309 29.70 -5.51 -13.68
N TYR A 310 28.71 -5.94 -12.90
CA TYR A 310 27.31 -5.53 -13.04
C TYR A 310 27.05 -4.14 -12.47
N LEU A 311 27.41 -3.90 -11.20
CA LEU A 311 27.00 -2.68 -10.47
C LEU A 311 27.56 -1.39 -11.09
N PRO A 312 28.82 -1.32 -11.58
CA PRO A 312 29.30 -0.13 -12.29
C PRO A 312 28.46 0.20 -13.54
N GLN A 313 28.09 -0.82 -14.33
CA GLN A 313 27.28 -0.62 -15.53
C GLN A 313 25.86 -0.21 -15.18
N LEU A 314 25.23 -0.84 -14.19
CA LEU A 314 23.91 -0.44 -13.71
C LEU A 314 23.89 1.02 -13.24
N THR A 315 24.84 1.41 -12.38
CA THR A 315 24.87 2.77 -11.84
C THR A 315 25.15 3.82 -12.90
N GLU A 316 25.96 3.51 -13.92
CA GLU A 316 26.12 4.35 -15.11
C GLU A 316 24.79 4.50 -15.88
N GLN A 317 24.06 3.40 -16.12
CA GLN A 317 22.76 3.49 -16.79
C GLN A 317 21.76 4.33 -15.99
N LEU A 318 21.71 4.20 -14.67
CA LEU A 318 20.82 5.00 -13.81
C LEU A 318 21.15 6.50 -13.90
N LYS A 319 22.44 6.86 -13.98
CA LYS A 319 22.89 8.25 -14.20
C LYS A 319 22.53 8.76 -15.59
N LEU A 320 22.68 7.93 -16.64
CA LEU A 320 22.29 8.29 -18.01
C LEU A 320 20.78 8.50 -18.16
N LEU A 321 19.98 7.81 -17.33
CA LEU A 321 18.53 8.00 -17.25
C LEU A 321 18.13 9.16 -16.33
N PHE A 322 19.08 9.81 -15.65
CA PHE A 322 18.84 10.87 -14.65
C PHE A 322 17.94 10.43 -13.48
N VAL A 323 18.03 9.16 -13.08
CA VAL A 323 17.25 8.59 -11.96
C VAL A 323 18.11 8.19 -10.77
N ASP A 324 19.41 8.47 -10.81
CA ASP A 324 20.35 8.09 -9.77
C ASP A 324 20.01 8.69 -8.40
N GLN A 325 19.56 9.95 -8.37
CA GLN A 325 19.20 10.67 -7.13
C GLN A 325 17.86 10.21 -6.51
N ILE A 326 17.05 9.46 -7.27
CA ILE A 326 15.77 8.91 -6.81
C ILE A 326 15.81 7.39 -6.65
N THR A 327 16.99 6.78 -6.84
CA THR A 327 17.19 5.32 -6.74
C THR A 327 17.81 4.92 -5.41
N TYR A 328 17.21 3.90 -4.81
CA TYR A 328 17.62 3.28 -3.56
C TYR A 328 18.01 1.83 -3.83
N PHE A 329 18.94 1.29 -3.06
CA PHE A 329 19.36 -0.11 -3.15
C PHE A 329 19.08 -0.84 -1.84
N HIS A 330 18.76 -2.12 -1.96
CA HIS A 330 18.66 -3.04 -0.84
C HIS A 330 19.77 -4.09 -0.88
N ILE A 331 20.28 -4.45 0.29
CA ILE A 331 21.25 -5.54 0.46
C ILE A 331 20.50 -6.84 0.71
N SER A 332 19.73 -6.89 1.80
CA SER A 332 19.00 -8.08 2.23
C SER A 332 17.87 -7.67 3.15
N ASP A 333 16.73 -8.33 2.99
CA ASP A 333 15.59 -8.13 3.86
C ASP A 333 15.77 -8.86 5.21
N GLU A 334 15.45 -8.16 6.30
CA GLU A 334 15.45 -8.61 7.70
C GLU A 334 16.66 -9.44 8.18
N PRO A 335 17.90 -8.95 8.06
CA PRO A 335 19.03 -9.55 8.78
C PRO A 335 18.87 -9.34 10.31
N HIS A 336 19.20 -10.37 11.10
CA HIS A 336 19.24 -10.31 12.56
C HIS A 336 20.68 -10.38 13.06
N LEU A 337 20.93 -10.17 14.36
CA LEU A 337 22.29 -10.18 14.92
C LEU A 337 23.08 -11.47 14.62
N LYS A 338 22.40 -12.62 14.50
CA LYS A 338 23.04 -13.89 14.10
C LYS A 338 23.60 -13.87 12.65
N HIS A 339 23.20 -12.88 11.85
CA HIS A 339 23.62 -12.66 10.45
C HIS A 339 24.59 -11.49 10.30
N LEU A 340 25.03 -10.88 11.41
CA LEU A 340 25.79 -9.63 11.40
C LEU A 340 27.01 -9.66 10.48
N GLU A 341 27.83 -10.72 10.57
CA GLU A 341 29.05 -10.82 9.80
C GLU A 341 28.80 -11.06 8.30
N THR A 342 27.81 -11.89 7.97
CA THR A 342 27.40 -12.11 6.56
C THR A 342 26.85 -10.82 5.95
N TYR A 343 25.99 -10.09 6.68
CA TYR A 343 25.47 -8.80 6.22
C TYR A 343 26.59 -7.75 6.08
N ARG A 344 27.50 -7.66 7.05
CA ARG A 344 28.68 -6.77 6.99
C ARG A 344 29.52 -7.06 5.75
N HIS A 345 29.75 -8.32 5.43
CA HIS A 345 30.46 -8.72 4.23
C HIS A 345 29.73 -8.27 2.96
N ALA A 346 28.43 -8.56 2.85
CA ALA A 346 27.60 -8.15 1.72
C ALA A 346 27.61 -6.64 1.49
N VAL A 347 27.48 -5.84 2.55
CA VAL A 347 27.62 -4.37 2.50
C VAL A 347 29.00 -3.97 1.99
N SER A 348 30.07 -4.57 2.51
CA SER A 348 31.44 -4.24 2.10
C SER A 348 31.72 -4.55 0.62
N LEU A 349 31.06 -5.58 0.08
CA LEU A 349 31.21 -6.03 -1.29
C LEU A 349 30.64 -5.03 -2.30
N VAL A 350 29.49 -4.43 -1.99
CA VAL A 350 28.77 -3.56 -2.94
C VAL A 350 29.05 -2.08 -2.73
N LYS A 351 29.46 -1.66 -1.53
CA LYS A 351 29.68 -0.26 -1.17
C LYS A 351 30.57 0.53 -2.16
N PRO A 352 31.69 -0.01 -2.69
CA PRO A 352 32.51 0.71 -3.66
C PRO A 352 31.79 1.02 -4.98
N TYR A 353 30.78 0.23 -5.35
CA TYR A 353 30.04 0.37 -6.60
C TYR A 353 28.77 1.20 -6.45
N LEU A 354 28.29 1.39 -5.22
CA LEU A 354 27.07 2.14 -4.89
C LEU A 354 27.37 3.50 -4.25
N GLU A 355 28.59 4.01 -4.41
CA GLU A 355 28.93 5.35 -3.92
C GLU A 355 28.03 6.42 -4.54
N GLY A 356 27.45 7.27 -3.69
CA GLY A 356 26.46 8.28 -4.08
C GLY A 356 25.01 7.81 -4.08
N PHE A 357 24.75 6.50 -4.00
CA PHE A 357 23.41 5.96 -3.84
C PHE A 357 23.05 5.74 -2.37
N GLN A 358 21.74 5.68 -2.09
CA GLN A 358 21.25 5.35 -0.76
C GLN A 358 21.03 3.84 -0.65
N ILE A 359 21.44 3.27 0.48
CA ILE A 359 21.18 1.88 0.86
C ILE A 359 20.18 1.89 2.01
N ILE A 360 19.07 1.20 1.82
CA ILE A 360 17.99 1.02 2.79
C ILE A 360 17.73 -0.48 2.92
N ASP A 361 17.33 -0.95 4.10
CA ASP A 361 16.92 -2.33 4.32
C ASP A 361 15.92 -2.36 5.50
N ALA A 362 15.01 -3.33 5.50
CA ALA A 362 14.23 -3.66 6.70
C ALA A 362 15.17 -4.18 7.79
N MET A 363 15.30 -3.41 8.88
CA MET A 363 16.30 -3.60 9.92
C MET A 363 15.75 -3.10 11.26
N SER A 364 15.23 -4.02 12.06
CA SER A 364 14.58 -3.70 13.35
C SER A 364 15.53 -3.73 14.54
N ASN A 365 16.82 -3.99 14.35
CA ASN A 365 17.82 -3.97 15.41
C ASN A 365 18.75 -2.76 15.31
N VAL A 366 18.67 -1.86 16.30
CA VAL A 366 19.42 -0.59 16.33
C VAL A 366 20.94 -0.75 16.31
N GLN A 367 21.47 -1.92 16.71
CA GLN A 367 22.92 -2.17 16.70
C GLN A 367 23.52 -2.11 15.29
N PHE A 368 22.77 -2.45 14.24
CA PHE A 368 23.26 -2.32 12.87
C PHE A 368 23.50 -0.86 12.49
N TYR A 369 22.65 0.05 12.95
CA TYR A 369 22.84 1.49 12.80
C TYR A 369 24.04 1.98 13.62
N GLU A 370 24.16 1.54 14.88
CA GLU A 370 25.29 1.93 15.75
C GLU A 370 26.65 1.49 15.18
N MET A 371 26.70 0.35 14.49
CA MET A 371 27.90 -0.16 13.82
C MET A 371 28.15 0.49 12.46
N GLY A 372 27.31 1.42 12.00
CA GLY A 372 27.42 2.10 10.71
C GLY A 372 27.18 1.19 9.50
N LEU A 373 26.49 0.06 9.68
CA LEU A 373 26.19 -0.89 8.61
C LEU A 373 25.01 -0.44 7.74
N THR A 374 24.10 0.35 8.31
CA THR A 374 23.01 1.02 7.59
C THR A 374 22.96 2.48 8.01
N GLN A 375 22.71 3.37 7.05
CA GLN A 375 22.55 4.80 7.31
C GLN A 375 21.09 5.21 7.46
N GLN A 376 20.16 4.40 6.95
CA GLN A 376 18.75 4.71 6.89
C GLN A 376 17.93 3.41 7.10
N PRO A 377 17.83 2.93 8.34
CA PRO A 377 17.11 1.70 8.66
C PRO A 377 15.59 1.86 8.44
N ILE A 378 14.95 0.80 7.99
CA ILE A 378 13.49 0.68 7.96
C ILE A 378 13.07 -0.23 9.11
N CYS A 379 12.50 0.33 10.16
CA CYS A 379 12.28 -0.37 11.43
C CYS A 379 10.84 -0.83 11.59
N ALA A 380 10.64 -2.02 12.15
CA ALA A 380 9.32 -2.48 12.56
C ALA A 380 8.76 -1.53 13.62
N ILE A 381 7.52 -1.08 13.46
CA ILE A 381 6.96 0.00 14.29
C ILE A 381 6.75 -0.38 15.76
N ASP A 382 6.76 -1.67 16.10
CA ASP A 382 6.77 -2.19 17.46
C ASP A 382 8.18 -2.28 18.08
N ALA A 383 9.23 -2.09 17.27
CA ALA A 383 10.63 -2.05 17.68
C ALA A 383 11.30 -0.68 17.43
N ILE A 384 10.51 0.37 17.17
CA ILE A 384 11.00 1.67 16.69
C ILE A 384 11.57 2.58 17.78
N ASP A 385 11.15 2.41 19.04
CA ASP A 385 11.51 3.30 20.16
C ASP A 385 13.03 3.51 20.32
N PRO A 386 13.90 2.46 20.27
CA PRO A 386 15.35 2.65 20.36
C PRO A 386 15.94 3.54 19.25
N PHE A 387 15.32 3.57 18.07
CA PHE A 387 15.74 4.45 16.96
C PHE A 387 15.27 5.89 17.18
N LEU A 388 14.06 6.07 17.75
CA LEU A 388 13.54 7.38 18.11
C LEU A 388 14.36 8.03 19.23
N ASP A 389 14.73 7.27 20.26
CA ASP A 389 15.55 7.74 21.39
C ASP A 389 16.92 8.26 20.91
N LYS A 390 17.46 7.63 19.85
CA LYS A 390 18.72 8.03 19.21
C LYS A 390 18.56 9.13 18.17
N GLN A 391 17.34 9.56 17.87
CA GLN A 391 17.03 10.57 16.85
C GLN A 391 17.64 10.21 15.49
N VAL A 392 17.50 8.94 15.09
CA VAL A 392 18.05 8.45 13.82
C VAL A 392 17.49 9.30 12.67
N PRO A 393 18.36 9.96 11.87
CA PRO A 393 17.89 10.82 10.80
C PRO A 393 17.25 9.97 9.70
N LYS A 394 16.22 10.53 9.05
CA LYS A 394 15.50 9.88 7.96
C LYS A 394 14.98 8.47 8.34
N LEU A 395 14.50 8.28 9.56
CA LEU A 395 13.94 7.01 10.00
C LEU A 395 12.70 6.62 9.20
N TRP A 396 12.56 5.34 8.88
CA TRP A 396 11.39 4.75 8.24
C TRP A 396 10.75 3.73 9.17
N GLY A 397 9.44 3.54 9.01
CA GLY A 397 8.69 2.50 9.68
C GLY A 397 8.14 1.47 8.70
N TYR A 398 8.01 0.22 9.13
CA TYR A 398 7.21 -0.80 8.45
C TYR A 398 6.38 -1.60 9.44
N TYR A 399 5.38 -2.30 8.91
CA TYR A 399 4.69 -3.40 9.58
C TYR A 399 4.46 -4.54 8.58
N CYS A 400 4.26 -5.74 9.10
CA CYS A 400 3.92 -6.94 8.34
C CYS A 400 2.96 -7.82 9.18
N CYS A 401 2.94 -9.12 8.93
CA CYS A 401 2.12 -10.07 9.68
C CYS A 401 2.37 -10.07 11.21
N ASP A 402 3.56 -9.67 11.68
CA ASP A 402 3.91 -9.77 13.11
C ASP A 402 3.34 -8.64 13.98
N GLN A 403 3.12 -7.45 13.42
CA GLN A 403 2.60 -6.27 14.11
C GLN A 403 1.08 -6.37 14.33
N LYS A 404 0.69 -7.38 15.10
CA LYS A 404 -0.70 -7.81 15.30
C LYS A 404 -1.38 -7.24 16.55
N LEU A 405 -0.62 -6.68 17.48
CA LEU A 405 -1.10 -6.11 18.74
C LEU A 405 -0.64 -4.67 18.86
N THR A 406 -1.49 -3.84 19.46
CA THR A 406 -1.30 -2.44 19.91
C THR A 406 -0.89 -1.43 18.83
N VAL A 407 0.00 -1.78 17.91
CA VAL A 407 0.50 -0.92 16.84
C VAL A 407 -0.38 -0.93 15.58
N SER A 408 -0.03 -0.07 14.63
CA SER A 408 -0.74 0.13 13.36
C SER A 408 -0.54 -1.04 12.39
N ASN A 409 -1.60 -1.41 11.68
CA ASN A 409 -1.60 -2.46 10.65
C ASN A 409 -2.93 -2.40 9.88
N CYS A 410 -3.12 -3.24 8.85
CA CYS A 410 -4.25 -3.15 7.95
C CYS A 410 -4.97 -4.49 7.64
N PHE A 411 -4.87 -5.52 8.48
CA PHE A 411 -5.59 -6.78 8.24
C PHE A 411 -7.10 -6.59 8.04
N MET A 412 -7.74 -7.47 7.26
CA MET A 412 -9.19 -7.42 7.00
C MET A 412 -10.02 -7.45 8.28
N SER A 413 -9.53 -8.14 9.31
CA SER A 413 -10.16 -8.30 10.62
C SER A 413 -10.04 -7.11 11.56
N MET A 414 -9.10 -6.19 11.31
CA MET A 414 -8.85 -5.04 12.18
C MET A 414 -9.78 -3.86 11.85
N LYS A 415 -10.00 -3.00 12.85
CA LYS A 415 -10.62 -1.68 12.64
C LYS A 415 -9.78 -0.84 11.69
N SER A 416 -10.39 -0.19 10.72
CA SER A 416 -9.67 0.64 9.72
C SER A 416 -8.94 1.83 10.35
N SER A 417 -9.36 2.29 11.54
CA SER A 417 -8.64 3.29 12.34
C SER A 417 -7.19 2.91 12.61
N ARG A 418 -6.89 1.61 12.76
CA ARG A 418 -5.53 1.08 12.95
C ARG A 418 -4.63 1.28 11.73
N ALA A 419 -5.20 1.40 10.53
CA ALA A 419 -4.47 1.79 9.32
C ALA A 419 -4.42 3.32 9.16
N ARG A 420 -5.54 4.02 9.42
CA ARG A 420 -5.65 5.49 9.25
C ARG A 420 -4.68 6.27 10.16
N VAL A 421 -4.50 5.82 11.41
CA VAL A 421 -3.63 6.49 12.39
C VAL A 421 -2.18 6.64 11.95
N TYR A 422 -1.73 5.78 11.04
CA TYR A 422 -0.33 5.72 10.66
C TYR A 422 0.15 7.04 10.04
N GLY A 423 -0.71 7.77 9.33
CA GLY A 423 -0.41 9.12 8.82
C GLY A 423 -0.10 10.13 9.93
N ILE A 424 -0.85 10.07 11.03
CA ILE A 424 -0.63 10.91 12.22
C ILE A 424 0.66 10.50 12.92
N GLN A 425 0.94 9.20 13.05
CA GLN A 425 2.17 8.70 13.68
C GLN A 425 3.42 9.13 12.88
N ILE A 426 3.39 9.03 11.55
CA ILE A 426 4.46 9.55 10.69
C ILE A 426 4.72 11.04 10.99
N TYR A 427 3.66 11.84 11.08
CA TYR A 427 3.75 13.27 11.39
C TYR A 427 4.39 13.56 12.75
N LEU A 428 3.87 12.91 13.80
CA LEU A 428 4.32 13.13 15.18
C LEU A 428 5.80 12.75 15.36
N PHE A 429 6.19 11.60 14.81
CA PHE A 429 7.52 11.03 14.98
C PHE A 429 8.52 11.40 13.87
N ASN A 430 8.15 12.29 12.95
CA ASN A 430 9.00 12.76 11.84
C ASN A 430 9.57 11.61 10.97
N LEU A 431 8.79 10.56 10.72
CA LEU A 431 9.24 9.50 9.81
C LEU A 431 9.34 10.06 8.39
N THR A 432 10.32 9.56 7.63
CA THR A 432 10.57 10.02 6.25
C THR A 432 10.24 8.99 5.18
N GLY A 433 9.79 7.81 5.61
CA GLY A 433 9.18 6.85 4.72
C GLY A 433 8.48 5.69 5.41
N PHE A 434 7.73 4.96 4.60
CA PHE A 434 6.97 3.79 4.96
C PHE A 434 7.22 2.68 3.95
N LEU A 435 7.34 1.46 4.46
CA LEU A 435 7.42 0.24 3.67
C LEU A 435 6.33 -0.74 4.11
N HIS A 436 5.73 -1.41 3.13
CA HIS A 436 5.03 -2.67 3.31
C HIS A 436 5.58 -3.70 2.32
N TRP A 437 5.69 -4.96 2.73
CA TRP A 437 6.29 -6.00 1.90
C TRP A 437 5.42 -6.44 0.71
N ALA A 438 4.16 -5.98 0.66
CA ALA A 438 3.25 -6.41 -0.38
C ALA A 438 2.21 -5.37 -0.80
N PHE A 439 2.20 -5.06 -2.10
CA PHE A 439 1.09 -4.46 -2.83
C PHE A 439 0.17 -5.54 -3.41
N ASN A 440 0.76 -6.56 -4.03
CA ASN A 440 0.07 -7.58 -4.83
C ASN A 440 0.77 -8.97 -4.79
N PHE A 441 1.21 -9.44 -3.62
CA PHE A 441 1.82 -10.76 -3.49
C PHE A 441 0.74 -11.85 -3.54
N TYR A 442 0.71 -12.64 -4.62
CA TYR A 442 -0.32 -13.65 -4.88
C TYR A 442 0.24 -15.08 -4.82
N ASN A 443 1.10 -15.34 -3.84
CA ASN A 443 1.56 -16.68 -3.52
C ASN A 443 1.24 -17.04 -2.06
N THR A 444 1.40 -18.31 -1.71
CA THR A 444 1.53 -18.76 -0.32
C THR A 444 2.89 -18.36 0.26
N GLN A 445 3.05 -18.49 1.58
CA GLN A 445 4.34 -18.27 2.23
C GLN A 445 5.46 -19.09 1.56
N PHE A 446 6.63 -18.46 1.46
CA PHE A 446 7.81 -18.97 0.78
C PHE A 446 7.61 -19.20 -0.73
N SER A 447 6.55 -18.62 -1.30
CA SER A 447 6.18 -18.75 -2.71
C SER A 447 6.12 -20.20 -3.17
N THR A 448 5.54 -21.07 -2.35
CA THR A 448 5.46 -22.51 -2.63
C THR A 448 4.32 -22.86 -3.60
N GLU A 449 3.26 -22.06 -3.60
CA GLU A 449 2.09 -22.20 -4.47
C GLU A 449 1.55 -20.82 -4.88
N HIS A 450 0.97 -20.73 -6.09
CA HIS A 450 0.22 -19.55 -6.53
C HIS A 450 -1.20 -19.58 -5.95
N ILE A 451 -1.75 -18.42 -5.61
CA ILE A 451 -3.10 -18.30 -5.07
C ILE A 451 -4.03 -17.54 -6.02
N ASN A 452 -5.33 -17.81 -5.93
CA ASN A 452 -6.36 -16.94 -6.46
C ASN A 452 -6.75 -15.92 -5.36
N PRO A 453 -6.45 -14.61 -5.51
CA PRO A 453 -6.70 -13.62 -4.46
C PRO A 453 -8.18 -13.42 -4.12
N TYR A 454 -9.10 -13.87 -4.99
CA TYR A 454 -10.54 -13.85 -4.72
C TYR A 454 -11.02 -15.02 -3.84
N GLU A 455 -10.18 -16.04 -3.64
CA GLU A 455 -10.51 -17.27 -2.90
C GLU A 455 -9.62 -17.47 -1.67
N VAL A 456 -8.36 -17.07 -1.75
CA VAL A 456 -7.36 -17.19 -0.68
C VAL A 456 -6.80 -15.79 -0.40
N THR A 457 -7.03 -15.28 0.81
CA THR A 457 -6.65 -13.90 1.19
C THR A 457 -5.56 -13.84 2.25
N ASP A 458 -5.12 -15.00 2.74
CA ASP A 458 -4.22 -15.23 3.87
C ASP A 458 -2.94 -15.99 3.47
N ALA A 459 -2.62 -16.00 2.17
CA ALA A 459 -1.43 -16.67 1.62
C ALA A 459 -1.33 -18.16 2.06
N GLY A 460 -2.46 -18.88 2.05
CA GLY A 460 -2.52 -20.27 2.47
C GLY A 460 -2.35 -20.42 3.97
N ASP A 461 -3.19 -19.73 4.75
CA ASP A 461 -3.20 -19.71 6.22
C ASP A 461 -1.87 -19.29 6.87
N SER A 462 -0.98 -18.64 6.12
CA SER A 462 0.36 -18.28 6.59
C SER A 462 0.41 -16.89 7.21
N PHE A 463 -0.39 -15.95 6.68
CA PHE A 463 -0.46 -14.57 7.15
C PHE A 463 -1.93 -14.15 7.32
N PRO A 464 -2.26 -13.27 8.28
CA PRO A 464 -3.64 -12.80 8.42
C PRO A 464 -4.19 -12.19 7.13
N SER A 465 -5.47 -12.44 6.83
CA SER A 465 -6.08 -11.99 5.59
C SER A 465 -5.88 -10.49 5.35
N GLY A 466 -5.34 -10.15 4.18
CA GLY A 466 -5.03 -8.78 3.78
C GLY A 466 -3.59 -8.32 4.09
N ASP A 467 -2.72 -9.15 4.66
CA ASP A 467 -1.30 -8.83 4.77
C ASP A 467 -0.61 -8.90 3.39
N ALA A 468 -0.80 -9.99 2.64
CA ALA A 468 -0.10 -10.25 1.38
C ALA A 468 -0.50 -9.34 0.19
N PHE A 469 -1.60 -8.60 0.25
CA PHE A 469 -1.98 -7.69 -0.85
C PHE A 469 -3.06 -6.69 -0.45
N VAL A 470 -3.09 -5.56 -1.16
CA VAL A 470 -4.10 -4.50 -1.01
C VAL A 470 -4.87 -4.21 -2.31
N VAL A 471 -4.56 -4.93 -3.39
CA VAL A 471 -5.30 -4.92 -4.66
C VAL A 471 -5.59 -6.33 -5.13
N TYR A 472 -6.60 -6.47 -5.99
CA TYR A 472 -7.00 -7.75 -6.58
C TYR A 472 -6.81 -7.70 -8.10
N PRO A 473 -6.50 -8.82 -8.76
CA PRO A 473 -6.26 -8.86 -10.19
C PRO A 473 -7.56 -8.91 -11.01
N GLY A 474 -8.07 -7.72 -11.36
CA GLY A 474 -9.31 -7.54 -12.11
C GLY A 474 -9.23 -8.11 -13.54
N LYS A 475 -10.40 -8.52 -14.05
CA LYS A 475 -10.53 -9.25 -15.33
C LYS A 475 -10.16 -8.42 -16.58
N ASP A 476 -10.09 -7.10 -16.46
CA ASP A 476 -9.76 -6.17 -17.54
C ASP A 476 -8.29 -5.76 -17.53
N LEU A 477 -7.42 -6.60 -16.96
CA LEU A 477 -5.98 -6.37 -16.78
C LEU A 477 -5.66 -5.17 -15.88
N LYS A 478 -6.64 -4.71 -15.09
CA LYS A 478 -6.51 -3.60 -14.14
C LYS A 478 -6.78 -4.08 -12.72
N PRO A 479 -6.14 -3.49 -11.71
CA PRO A 479 -6.41 -3.87 -10.33
C PRO A 479 -7.81 -3.42 -9.89
N GLU A 480 -8.49 -4.26 -9.11
CA GLU A 480 -9.58 -3.82 -8.25
C GLU A 480 -8.97 -3.35 -6.91
N GLU A 481 -9.33 -2.15 -6.48
CA GLU A 481 -8.84 -1.55 -5.24
C GLU A 481 -9.54 -2.19 -4.03
N SER A 482 -8.84 -2.32 -2.91
CA SER A 482 -9.46 -2.69 -1.63
C SER A 482 -9.91 -1.46 -0.83
N LEU A 483 -10.86 -1.69 0.07
CA LEU A 483 -11.21 -0.77 1.16
C LEU A 483 -9.97 -0.34 1.93
N ARG A 484 -9.09 -1.31 2.24
CA ARG A 484 -7.85 -1.05 2.97
C ARG A 484 -6.92 -0.11 2.21
N LEU A 485 -6.75 -0.28 0.89
CA LEU A 485 -5.94 0.63 0.07
C LEU A 485 -6.46 2.07 0.15
N MET A 486 -7.78 2.25 0.13
CA MET A 486 -8.38 3.58 0.27
C MET A 486 -8.12 4.19 1.64
N VAL A 487 -8.26 3.41 2.73
CA VAL A 487 -7.96 3.86 4.10
C VAL A 487 -6.47 4.23 4.27
N LEU A 488 -5.58 3.49 3.60
CA LEU A 488 -4.14 3.77 3.60
C LEU A 488 -3.80 5.05 2.83
N TYR A 489 -4.43 5.27 1.68
CA TYR A 489 -4.33 6.52 0.93
C TYR A 489 -4.80 7.72 1.76
N GLU A 490 -5.93 7.55 2.41
CA GLU A 490 -6.53 8.47 3.37
C GLU A 490 -5.58 8.82 4.54
N ALA A 491 -4.81 7.86 5.06
CA ALA A 491 -3.77 8.14 6.05
C ALA A 491 -2.69 9.10 5.50
N MET A 492 -2.32 8.94 4.22
CA MET A 492 -1.35 9.81 3.56
C MET A 492 -1.93 11.20 3.27
N THR A 493 -3.22 11.31 2.95
CA THR A 493 -3.85 12.62 2.78
C THR A 493 -3.97 13.38 4.11
N ASP A 494 -4.17 12.70 5.24
CA ASP A 494 -4.06 13.31 6.57
C ASP A 494 -2.68 13.86 6.84
N LEU A 495 -1.64 13.07 6.60
CA LEU A 495 -0.26 13.50 6.75
C LEU A 495 0.02 14.78 5.94
N ARG A 496 -0.47 14.82 4.69
CA ARG A 496 -0.31 15.97 3.78
C ARG A 496 -1.06 17.22 4.30
N ALA A 497 -2.26 17.08 4.85
CA ALA A 497 -2.99 18.20 5.42
C ALA A 497 -2.39 18.70 6.75
N LEU A 498 -1.90 17.79 7.60
CA LEU A 498 -1.15 18.16 8.81
C LEU A 498 0.09 18.98 8.44
N LYS A 499 0.82 18.58 7.40
CA LYS A 499 1.96 19.35 6.89
C LYS A 499 1.57 20.66 6.22
N LEU A 500 0.43 20.71 5.53
CA LEU A 500 -0.11 21.97 5.01
C LEU A 500 -0.38 22.95 6.16
N LEU A 501 -1.09 22.51 7.20
CA LEU A 501 -1.37 23.37 8.35
C LEU A 501 -0.08 23.78 9.09
N GLU A 502 0.88 22.87 9.25
CA GLU A 502 2.20 23.18 9.82
C GLU A 502 2.88 24.32 9.05
N SER A 503 2.81 24.31 7.71
CA SER A 503 3.40 25.37 6.87
C SER A 503 2.73 26.73 7.00
N LEU A 504 1.45 26.75 7.40
CA LEU A 504 0.67 27.97 7.64
C LEU A 504 0.80 28.46 9.09
N THR A 505 1.29 27.61 9.98
CA THR A 505 1.38 27.82 11.42
C THR A 505 2.76 27.42 11.94
N ASN A 506 2.84 26.34 12.71
CA ASN A 506 4.05 25.66 13.16
C ASN A 506 3.68 24.27 13.71
N LYS A 507 4.70 23.44 13.96
CA LYS A 507 4.50 22.06 14.43
C LYS A 507 3.79 21.97 15.78
N ASP A 508 4.11 22.85 16.73
CA ASP A 508 3.52 22.83 18.08
C ASP A 508 2.02 23.10 18.03
N TYR A 509 1.56 24.00 17.15
CA TYR A 509 0.14 24.28 16.94
C TYR A 509 -0.62 23.04 16.44
N VAL A 510 -0.11 22.37 15.41
CA VAL A 510 -0.73 21.17 14.84
C VAL A 510 -0.73 20.03 15.86
N MET A 511 0.38 19.82 16.57
CA MET A 511 0.45 18.83 17.65
C MET A 511 -0.56 19.12 18.77
N GLY A 512 -0.74 20.38 19.15
CA GLY A 512 -1.74 20.79 20.14
C GLY A 512 -3.17 20.40 19.73
N ILE A 513 -3.53 20.56 18.46
CA ILE A 513 -4.85 20.12 17.94
C ILE A 513 -4.98 18.60 18.03
N ILE A 514 -3.96 17.85 17.61
CA ILE A 514 -3.99 16.37 17.66
C ILE A 514 -4.18 15.89 19.10
N GLU A 515 -3.41 16.42 20.05
CA GLU A 515 -3.46 16.01 21.45
C GLU A 515 -4.78 16.43 22.13
N GLN A 516 -5.32 17.61 21.78
CA GLN A 516 -6.62 18.07 22.27
C GLN A 516 -7.76 17.17 21.79
N GLU A 517 -7.80 16.85 20.49
CA GLU A 517 -8.82 15.96 19.91
C GLU A 517 -8.69 14.53 20.44
N ALA A 518 -7.46 14.03 20.64
CA ALA A 518 -7.24 12.69 21.19
C ALA A 518 -7.50 12.62 22.70
N GLY A 519 -7.35 13.74 23.42
CA GLY A 519 -7.36 13.80 24.88
C GLY A 519 -6.11 13.22 25.55
N TYR A 520 -5.10 12.82 24.76
CA TYR A 520 -3.83 12.30 25.24
C TYR A 520 -2.77 12.34 24.13
N ARG A 521 -1.50 12.21 24.53
CA ARG A 521 -0.38 12.07 23.59
C ARG A 521 -0.41 10.71 22.90
N ILE A 522 -0.51 10.74 21.56
CA ILE A 522 -0.49 9.54 20.71
C ILE A 522 0.93 8.96 20.65
N THR A 523 1.01 7.62 20.66
CA THR A 523 2.23 6.85 20.39
C THR A 523 1.99 5.79 19.32
N PHE A 524 3.01 5.01 18.97
CA PHE A 524 2.82 3.84 18.09
C PHE A 524 1.85 2.81 18.68
N GLN A 525 1.82 2.65 20.01
CA GLN A 525 1.01 1.63 20.69
C GLN A 525 -0.29 2.17 21.31
N LYS A 526 -0.43 3.50 21.45
CA LYS A 526 -1.57 4.14 22.10
C LYS A 526 -2.17 5.22 21.20
N TYR A 527 -3.33 4.94 20.64
CA TYR A 527 -4.07 5.84 19.74
C TYR A 527 -5.58 5.53 19.72
N PRO A 528 -6.44 6.46 19.26
CA PRO A 528 -7.89 6.24 19.25
C PRO A 528 -8.29 5.15 18.27
N LEU A 529 -9.15 4.21 18.70
CA LEU A 529 -9.67 3.14 17.82
C LEU A 529 -11.03 3.48 17.20
N ASN A 530 -11.72 4.50 17.71
CA ASN A 530 -12.99 4.95 17.14
C ASN A 530 -12.75 5.71 15.81
N SER A 531 -13.67 5.54 14.86
CA SER A 531 -13.60 6.21 13.56
C SER A 531 -13.82 7.72 13.67
N SER A 532 -14.61 8.17 14.64
CA SER A 532 -14.99 9.57 14.80
C SER A 532 -13.83 10.51 15.12
N PHE A 533 -12.82 10.06 15.88
CA PHE A 533 -11.61 10.84 16.12
C PHE A 533 -10.95 11.28 14.81
N TYR A 534 -10.80 10.38 13.84
CA TYR A 534 -10.13 10.69 12.57
C TYR A 534 -10.95 11.65 11.72
N ILE A 535 -12.27 11.46 11.69
CA ILE A 535 -13.18 12.35 10.97
C ILE A 535 -13.20 13.74 11.62
N SER A 536 -13.29 13.82 12.95
CA SER A 536 -13.24 15.08 13.71
C SER A 536 -11.92 15.81 13.47
N LEU A 537 -10.79 15.13 13.68
CA LEU A 537 -9.47 15.70 13.50
C LEU A 537 -9.27 16.21 12.09
N ARG A 538 -9.62 15.41 11.06
CA ARG A 538 -9.50 15.85 9.67
C ARG A 538 -10.32 17.10 9.40
N ASN A 539 -11.59 17.12 9.81
CA ASN A 539 -12.45 18.30 9.64
C ASN A 539 -11.91 19.51 10.39
N LYS A 540 -11.36 19.32 11.60
CA LYS A 540 -10.75 20.39 12.39
C LYS A 540 -9.53 20.97 11.69
N ILE A 541 -8.62 20.14 11.19
CA ILE A 541 -7.44 20.57 10.43
C ILE A 541 -7.86 21.35 9.18
N ASN A 542 -8.85 20.84 8.46
CA ASN A 542 -9.43 21.49 7.29
C ASN A 542 -10.01 22.89 7.62
N GLN A 543 -10.78 23.01 8.71
CA GLN A 543 -11.29 24.31 9.18
C GLN A 543 -10.16 25.27 9.57
N GLU A 544 -9.11 24.79 10.23
CA GLU A 544 -7.96 25.63 10.57
C GLU A 544 -7.23 26.12 9.31
N ILE A 545 -7.05 25.25 8.30
CA ILE A 545 -6.46 25.63 7.00
C ILE A 545 -7.32 26.70 6.30
N GLU A 546 -8.64 26.57 6.36
CA GLU A 546 -9.58 27.51 5.76
C GLU A 546 -9.50 28.91 6.38
N LYS A 547 -9.15 29.06 7.67
CA LYS A 547 -8.97 30.39 8.28
C LYS A 547 -7.86 31.22 7.62
N TYR A 548 -6.89 30.56 7.01
CA TYR A 548 -5.81 31.23 6.28
C TYR A 548 -6.20 31.54 4.83
N TRP A 549 -7.50 31.49 4.48
CA TRP A 549 -8.05 31.75 3.13
C TRP A 549 -8.36 33.22 2.82
N SER A 550 -8.02 34.20 3.67
CA SER A 550 -8.43 35.61 3.46
C SER A 550 -7.33 36.59 3.04
N TYR A 551 -6.17 36.15 2.55
CA TYR A 551 -5.11 37.08 2.08
C TYR A 551 -4.24 36.52 0.94
N ILE A 552 -4.83 36.24 -0.24
CA ILE A 552 -4.09 36.30 -1.53
C ILE A 552 -5.03 36.82 -2.60
#